data_AF-A0A160FMA5-F1
#
_entry.id   AF-A0A160FMA5-F1
#
_cell.length_a   1.000
_cell.length_b   1.000
_cell.length_c   1.000
_cell.angle_alpha   90.00
_cell.angle_beta   90.00
_cell.angle_gamma   90.00
#
_symmetry.space_group_name_H-M   'P 1'
#
loop_
_entity.id
_entity.type
_entity.pdbx_description
1 polymer ?
#
loop_
_entity_poly.entity_id
_entity_poly.type
_entity_poly.pdbx_seq_one_letter_code
_entity_poly.pdbx_strand_id
1 'polypeptide(L)'
;MKGGLLAQMAQPLEQWQVEEARARQKDERENLERRCSPLGIVARTKVLPKLTYLVTEAVERTAEIVLAARTDMTAVEARAREDWTNVVDNHLDTLHAMLALGRIDAINAASGIRVQVSAAYPRWGLAELCITRSDFEKFGQVVGIEFERDANKEVSEDAGQYDTMINIIGALYELASANKPPGQVRGIASTAARIVSKRTSGSIDPKTVRRYLKRGKDRGFGVVDEDWRDDDEAA
;
A
#
# COMPACT_ATOMS: atom_id res chain seq x y z
N MET A 1 32.74 14.83 -45.82
CA MET A 1 33.20 13.87 -44.80
C MET A 1 34.35 14.49 -44.01
N LYS A 2 34.53 14.08 -42.74
CA LYS A 2 35.24 14.72 -41.61
C LYS A 2 34.33 15.73 -40.89
N GLY A 3 33.65 15.40 -39.79
CA GLY A 3 34.00 14.48 -38.71
C GLY A 3 34.54 15.31 -37.55
N GLY A 4 33.65 15.65 -36.61
CA GLY A 4 33.96 16.47 -35.44
C GLY A 4 32.91 16.27 -34.35
N LEU A 5 32.80 15.04 -33.85
CA LEU A 5 32.11 14.76 -32.59
C LEU A 5 32.95 15.38 -31.47
N LEU A 6 32.56 16.58 -31.03
CA LEU A 6 33.04 17.15 -29.78
C LEU A 6 32.42 16.34 -28.64
N ALA A 7 33.18 15.40 -28.11
CA ALA A 7 32.92 14.82 -26.80
C ALA A 7 33.04 15.95 -25.76
N GLN A 8 31.90 16.50 -25.32
CA GLN A 8 31.85 17.31 -24.11
C GLN A 8 32.23 16.41 -22.94
N MET A 9 33.50 16.43 -22.55
CA MET A 9 33.93 15.84 -21.29
C MET A 9 33.32 16.68 -20.18
N ALA A 10 32.31 16.14 -19.49
CA ALA A 10 31.79 16.72 -18.26
C ALA A 10 32.96 16.86 -17.29
N GLN A 11 33.31 18.11 -16.95
CA GLN A 11 34.38 18.36 -15.99
C GLN A 11 33.97 17.77 -14.64
N PRO A 12 34.88 17.07 -13.94
CA PRO A 12 34.57 16.51 -12.62
C PRO A 12 34.18 17.66 -11.68
N LEU A 13 33.06 17.49 -10.97
CA LEU A 13 32.56 18.46 -9.99
C LEU A 13 33.65 18.75 -8.95
N GLU A 14 33.82 20.03 -8.62
CA GLU A 14 34.74 20.42 -7.56
C GLU A 14 34.21 19.93 -6.21
N GLN A 15 35.11 19.57 -5.27
CA GLN A 15 34.72 18.96 -4.00
C GLN A 15 33.69 19.79 -3.22
N TRP A 16 33.80 21.12 -3.24
CA TRP A 16 32.83 22.01 -2.59
C TRP A 16 31.42 21.93 -3.21
N GLN A 17 31.30 21.67 -4.52
CA GLN A 17 30.01 21.52 -5.20
C GLN A 17 29.32 20.21 -4.78
N VAL A 18 30.12 19.15 -4.56
CA VAL A 18 29.62 17.86 -4.05
C VAL A 18 29.19 17.99 -2.60
N GLU A 19 29.97 18.69 -1.77
CA GLU A 19 29.63 18.95 -0.37
C GLU A 19 28.38 19.83 -0.23
N GLU A 20 28.26 20.87 -1.05
CA GLU A 20 27.07 21.74 -1.08
C GLU A 20 25.82 20.96 -1.55
N ALA A 21 25.95 20.13 -2.58
CA ALA A 21 24.85 19.27 -3.03
C ALA A 21 24.40 18.29 -1.94
N ARG A 22 25.35 17.70 -1.19
CA ARG A 22 25.05 16.82 -0.05
C ARG A 22 24.39 17.56 1.10
N ALA A 23 24.84 18.78 1.41
CA ALA A 23 24.22 19.62 2.43
C ALA A 23 22.77 19.95 2.05
N ARG A 24 22.52 20.38 0.80
CA ARG A 24 21.17 20.62 0.29
C ARG A 24 20.27 19.38 0.35
N GLN A 25 20.79 18.21 -0.04
CA GLN A 25 20.03 16.95 0.06
C GLN A 25 19.72 16.58 1.51
N LYS A 26 20.64 16.83 2.43
CA LYS A 26 20.44 16.58 3.85
C LYS A 26 19.37 17.53 4.41
N ASP A 27 19.45 18.81 4.13
CA ASP A 27 18.48 19.82 4.57
C ASP A 27 17.08 19.54 3.99
N GLU A 28 17.00 19.16 2.71
CA GLU A 28 15.75 18.76 2.06
C GLU A 28 15.14 17.54 2.76
N ARG A 29 15.95 16.51 3.01
CA ARG A 29 15.50 15.31 3.71
C ARG A 29 15.04 15.62 5.14
N GLU A 30 15.78 16.42 5.89
CA GLU A 30 15.40 16.82 7.25
C GLU A 30 14.07 17.60 7.26
N ASN A 31 13.84 18.45 6.26
CA ASN A 31 12.58 19.18 6.11
C ASN A 31 11.40 18.23 5.83
N LEU A 32 11.59 17.23 4.95
CA LEU A 32 10.57 16.20 4.70
C LEU A 32 10.31 15.35 5.94
N GLU A 33 11.36 14.98 6.68
CA GLU A 33 11.26 14.20 7.90
C GLU A 33 10.49 14.96 8.99
N ARG A 34 10.71 16.27 9.13
CA ARG A 34 9.95 17.14 10.04
C ARG A 34 8.45 17.10 9.75
N ARG A 35 8.06 17.15 8.47
CA ARG A 35 6.65 17.08 8.04
C ARG A 35 6.00 15.72 8.32
N CYS A 36 6.78 14.65 8.32
CA CYS A 36 6.30 13.30 8.59
C CYS A 36 6.33 12.93 10.09
N SER A 37 6.50 13.90 10.98
CA SER A 37 6.45 13.65 12.43
C SER A 37 4.99 13.45 12.84
N PRO A 38 4.66 12.35 13.54
CA PRO A 38 3.28 12.08 13.92
C PRO A 38 2.72 13.21 14.79
N LEU A 39 1.60 13.76 14.35
CA LEU A 39 0.72 14.53 15.22
C LEU A 39 0.11 13.52 16.21
N GLY A 40 0.10 13.82 17.51
CA GLY A 40 -0.58 12.96 18.48
C GLY A 40 -2.02 12.65 18.05
N ILE A 41 -2.66 11.64 18.64
CA ILE A 41 -4.00 11.21 18.20
C ILE A 41 -5.01 12.35 18.42
N VAL A 42 -5.61 12.82 17.33
CA VAL A 42 -6.62 13.89 17.27
C VAL A 42 -7.99 13.35 16.89
N ALA A 43 -8.06 12.25 16.13
CA ALA A 43 -9.31 11.66 15.67
C ALA A 43 -9.25 10.12 15.70
N ARG A 44 -10.42 9.49 15.83
CA ARG A 44 -10.61 8.04 15.71
C ARG A 44 -11.63 7.74 14.65
N THR A 45 -11.36 6.76 13.80
CA THR A 45 -12.30 6.36 12.74
C THR A 45 -12.12 4.92 12.29
N LYS A 46 -13.11 4.40 11.56
CA LYS A 46 -13.02 3.10 10.89
C LYS A 46 -12.52 3.28 9.46
N VAL A 47 -11.64 2.39 9.03
CA VAL A 47 -11.14 2.39 7.65
C VAL A 47 -12.21 1.81 6.74
N LEU A 48 -12.54 2.54 5.67
CA LEU A 48 -13.45 2.04 4.64
C LEU A 48 -12.85 0.79 3.95
N PRO A 49 -13.68 -0.18 3.53
CA PRO A 49 -13.21 -1.39 2.85
C PRO A 49 -12.83 -1.09 1.39
N LYS A 50 -11.76 -0.32 1.18
CA LYS A 50 -11.15 -0.06 -0.12
C LYS A 50 -9.75 -0.66 -0.18
N LEU A 51 -9.34 -1.15 -1.36
CA LEU A 51 -8.00 -1.70 -1.59
C LEU A 51 -6.96 -0.60 -1.76
N THR A 52 -7.33 0.45 -2.49
CA THR A 52 -6.49 1.61 -2.77
C THR A 52 -7.30 2.90 -2.62
N TYR A 53 -6.59 3.99 -2.33
CA TYR A 53 -7.12 5.33 -2.24
C TYR A 53 -6.38 6.21 -3.24
N LEU A 54 -7.09 6.97 -4.06
CA LEU A 54 -6.46 8.07 -4.80
C LEU A 54 -5.81 9.02 -3.81
N VAL A 55 -4.68 9.63 -4.17
CA VAL A 55 -3.99 10.57 -3.28
C VAL A 55 -4.90 11.74 -2.91
N THR A 56 -5.63 12.29 -3.88
CA THR A 56 -6.63 13.35 -3.63
C THR A 56 -7.68 12.90 -2.63
N GLU A 57 -8.26 11.71 -2.83
CA GLU A 57 -9.23 11.14 -1.89
C GLU A 57 -8.62 10.95 -0.50
N ALA A 58 -7.41 10.42 -0.40
CA ALA A 58 -6.73 10.18 0.88
C ALA A 58 -6.54 11.48 1.67
N VAL A 59 -6.10 12.54 1.00
CA VAL A 59 -5.89 13.87 1.61
C VAL A 59 -7.22 14.47 2.05
N GLU A 60 -8.23 14.50 1.18
CA GLU A 60 -9.54 15.08 1.51
C GLU A 60 -10.22 14.32 2.65
N ARG A 61 -10.16 12.99 2.64
CA ARG A 61 -10.74 12.14 3.70
C ARG A 61 -10.07 12.40 5.04
N THR A 62 -8.75 12.45 5.08
CA THR A 62 -8.04 12.70 6.34
C THR A 62 -8.29 14.13 6.86
N ALA A 63 -8.34 15.13 5.97
CA ALA A 63 -8.69 16.50 6.33
C ALA A 63 -10.11 16.59 6.90
N GLU A 64 -11.08 15.93 6.27
CA GLU A 64 -12.46 15.82 6.73
C GLU A 64 -12.54 15.20 8.12
N ILE A 65 -11.85 14.06 8.35
CA ILE A 65 -11.84 13.37 9.64
C ILE A 65 -11.26 14.27 10.74
N VAL A 66 -10.13 14.92 10.48
CA VAL A 66 -9.45 15.78 11.46
C VAL A 66 -10.29 17.02 11.79
N LEU A 67 -10.89 17.65 10.79
CA LEU A 67 -11.74 18.82 11.00
C LEU A 67 -13.05 18.47 11.72
N ALA A 68 -13.72 17.40 11.31
CA ALA A 68 -14.95 16.93 11.96
C ALA A 68 -14.71 16.61 13.44
N ALA A 69 -13.62 15.91 13.77
CA ALA A 69 -13.30 15.52 15.14
C ALA A 69 -12.93 16.71 16.06
N ARG A 70 -12.37 17.80 15.51
CA ARG A 70 -11.97 18.97 16.31
C ARG A 70 -13.14 19.86 16.72
N THR A 71 -14.24 19.81 15.98
CA THR A 71 -15.35 20.76 16.16
C THR A 71 -16.72 20.11 16.26
N ASP A 72 -16.78 18.79 16.44
CA ASP A 72 -18.02 18.00 16.48
C ASP A 72 -18.96 18.31 15.28
N MET A 73 -18.35 18.52 14.12
CA MET A 73 -19.04 18.90 12.88
C MET A 73 -19.30 17.68 11.99
N THR A 74 -20.32 17.78 11.15
CA THR A 74 -20.55 16.84 10.06
C THR A 74 -19.48 16.99 8.97
N ALA A 75 -19.33 15.96 8.13
CA ALA A 75 -18.41 16.00 6.98
C ALA A 75 -18.72 17.16 6.01
N VAL A 76 -20.00 17.51 5.83
CA VAL A 76 -20.43 18.60 4.94
C VAL A 76 -19.99 19.95 5.51
N GLU A 77 -20.18 20.15 6.82
CA GLU A 77 -19.75 21.38 7.51
C GLU A 77 -18.23 21.52 7.51
N ALA A 78 -17.49 20.42 7.70
CA ALA A 78 -16.02 20.42 7.65
C ALA A 78 -15.49 20.92 6.30
N ARG A 79 -16.10 20.50 5.19
CA ARG A 79 -15.73 20.93 3.82
C ARG A 79 -16.07 22.39 3.52
N ALA A 80 -17.06 22.94 4.22
CA ALA A 80 -17.50 24.32 4.05
C ALA A 80 -16.68 25.33 4.87
N ARG A 81 -15.74 24.86 5.71
CA ARG A 81 -14.89 25.74 6.52
C ARG A 81 -13.92 26.55 5.69
N GLU A 82 -13.65 27.77 6.14
CA GLU A 82 -12.68 28.68 5.51
C GLU A 82 -11.24 28.11 5.50
N ASP A 83 -10.89 27.30 6.49
CA ASP A 83 -9.56 26.68 6.61
C ASP A 83 -9.45 25.32 5.89
N TRP A 84 -10.50 24.84 5.23
CA TRP A 84 -10.53 23.56 4.51
C TRP A 84 -9.32 23.39 3.57
N THR A 85 -9.13 24.35 2.66
CA THR A 85 -8.06 24.30 1.66
C THR A 85 -6.68 24.27 2.31
N ASN A 86 -6.49 25.02 3.39
CA ASN A 86 -5.23 25.04 4.13
C ASN A 86 -4.94 23.69 4.80
N VAL A 87 -5.95 23.01 5.35
CA VAL A 87 -5.79 21.68 5.95
C VAL A 87 -5.47 20.64 4.86
N VAL A 88 -6.20 20.67 3.75
CA VAL A 88 -5.96 19.81 2.58
C VAL A 88 -4.54 19.98 2.05
N ASP A 89 -4.07 21.22 1.86
CA ASP A 89 -2.71 21.48 1.37
C ASP A 89 -1.63 20.98 2.34
N ASN A 90 -1.83 21.16 3.65
CA ASN A 90 -0.91 20.64 4.67
C ASN A 90 -0.86 19.10 4.67
N HIS A 91 -2.02 18.45 4.48
CA HIS A 91 -2.11 17.00 4.40
C HIS A 91 -1.50 16.47 3.10
N LEU A 92 -1.69 17.17 1.99
CA LEU A 92 -1.04 16.86 0.71
C LEU A 92 0.48 16.96 0.80
N ASP A 93 0.99 18.01 1.44
CA ASP A 93 2.43 18.17 1.70
C ASP A 93 3.00 17.05 2.56
N THR A 94 2.26 16.64 3.58
CA THR A 94 2.65 15.54 4.45
C THR A 94 2.69 14.22 3.68
N LEU A 95 1.66 13.94 2.89
CA LEU A 95 1.60 12.75 2.05
C LEU A 95 2.72 12.74 0.99
N HIS A 96 2.97 13.87 0.32
CA HIS A 96 4.06 14.01 -0.65
C HIS A 96 5.42 13.76 0.02
N ALA A 97 5.64 14.28 1.22
CA ALA A 97 6.86 14.01 1.97
C ALA A 97 7.01 12.53 2.33
N MET A 98 5.93 11.85 2.73
CA MET A 98 5.96 10.42 3.02
C MET A 98 6.27 9.58 1.78
N LEU A 99 5.73 9.97 0.61
CA LEU A 99 6.04 9.36 -0.69
C LEU A 99 7.50 9.59 -1.08
N ALA A 100 7.99 10.83 -0.99
CA ALA A 100 9.36 11.20 -1.33
C ALA A 100 10.42 10.50 -0.47
N LEU A 101 10.09 10.25 0.81
CA LEU A 101 10.93 9.49 1.73
C LEU A 101 10.79 7.97 1.60
N GLY A 102 9.86 7.48 0.75
CA GLY A 102 9.59 6.04 0.59
C GLY A 102 8.96 5.37 1.82
N ARG A 103 8.27 6.14 2.68
CA ARG A 103 7.55 5.58 3.84
C ARG A 103 6.24 4.89 3.43
N ILE A 104 5.70 5.31 2.29
CA ILE A 104 4.52 4.76 1.63
C ILE A 104 4.79 4.61 0.12
N ASP A 105 4.11 3.68 -0.53
CA ASP A 105 4.27 3.42 -1.96
C ASP A 105 3.22 4.20 -2.77
N ALA A 106 3.65 4.84 -3.87
CA ALA A 106 2.74 5.37 -4.90
C ALA A 106 2.52 4.33 -6.00
N ILE A 107 1.30 4.27 -6.49
CA ILE A 107 0.86 3.43 -7.60
C ILE A 107 0.17 4.34 -8.61
N ASN A 108 0.52 4.26 -9.88
CA ASN A 108 -0.22 4.97 -10.92
C ASN A 108 -1.63 4.35 -11.04
N ALA A 109 -2.67 5.17 -10.90
CA ALA A 109 -4.04 4.69 -10.79
C ALA A 109 -4.55 3.99 -12.06
N ALA A 110 -4.07 4.40 -13.24
CA ALA A 110 -4.50 3.83 -14.51
C ALA A 110 -3.80 2.50 -14.84
N SER A 111 -2.50 2.40 -14.55
CA SER A 111 -1.66 1.25 -14.93
C SER A 111 -1.40 0.25 -13.80
N GLY A 112 -1.62 0.65 -12.54
CA GLY A 112 -1.29 -0.17 -11.36
C GLY A 112 0.21 -0.33 -11.11
N ILE A 113 1.06 0.39 -11.86
CA ILE A 113 2.53 0.32 -11.73
C ILE A 113 2.99 1.19 -10.56
N ARG A 114 3.97 0.71 -9.80
CA ARG A 114 4.61 1.49 -8.74
C ARG A 114 5.42 2.65 -9.31
N VAL A 115 5.25 3.83 -8.74
CA VAL A 115 5.93 5.05 -9.16
C VAL A 115 6.82 5.54 -8.04
N GLN A 116 8.07 5.85 -8.37
CA GLN A 116 8.95 6.54 -7.43
C GLN A 116 8.64 8.03 -7.47
N VAL A 117 8.31 8.58 -6.31
CA VAL A 117 8.04 10.00 -6.12
C VAL A 117 9.27 10.61 -5.48
N SER A 118 9.77 11.72 -6.03
CA SER A 118 10.86 12.49 -5.44
C SER A 118 10.33 13.75 -4.76
N ALA A 119 11.18 14.45 -4.00
CA ALA A 119 10.83 15.73 -3.40
C ALA A 119 10.43 16.79 -4.44
N ALA A 120 11.05 16.75 -5.63
CA ALA A 120 10.75 17.64 -6.76
C ALA A 120 9.56 17.17 -7.61
N TYR A 121 8.87 16.08 -7.24
CA TYR A 121 7.74 15.58 -8.02
C TYR A 121 6.59 16.61 -8.01
N PRO A 122 6.00 16.93 -9.17
CA PRO A 122 4.98 17.97 -9.25
C PRO A 122 3.71 17.58 -8.50
N ARG A 123 3.15 18.52 -7.72
CA ARG A 123 1.89 18.30 -6.97
C ARG A 123 0.72 17.86 -7.87
N TRP A 124 0.60 18.43 -9.06
CA TRP A 124 -0.47 18.07 -10.01
C TRP A 124 -0.35 16.60 -10.48
N GLY A 125 0.86 16.05 -10.55
CA GLY A 125 1.06 14.65 -10.91
C GLY A 125 0.62 13.66 -9.83
N LEU A 126 0.46 14.13 -8.58
CA LEU A 126 -0.02 13.29 -7.48
C LEU A 126 -1.48 12.87 -7.66
N ALA A 127 -2.28 13.65 -8.40
CA ALA A 127 -3.69 13.36 -8.62
C ALA A 127 -3.94 12.04 -9.39
N GLU A 128 -2.96 11.59 -10.17
CA GLU A 128 -3.01 10.34 -10.93
C GLU A 128 -2.50 9.14 -10.13
N LEU A 129 -2.07 9.35 -8.89
CA LEU A 129 -1.52 8.32 -8.03
C LEU A 129 -2.56 7.83 -7.02
N CYS A 130 -2.40 6.57 -6.63
CA CYS A 130 -3.09 5.95 -5.52
C CYS A 130 -2.09 5.32 -4.56
N ILE A 131 -2.54 5.14 -3.32
CA ILE A 131 -1.81 4.46 -2.26
C ILE A 131 -2.62 3.25 -1.80
N THR A 132 -1.94 2.27 -1.23
CA THR A 132 -2.61 1.10 -0.65
C THR A 132 -3.40 1.50 0.61
N ARG A 133 -4.38 0.69 1.02
CA ARG A 133 -5.08 0.89 2.30
C ARG A 133 -4.13 0.96 3.49
N SER A 134 -3.12 0.11 3.56
CA SER A 134 -2.16 0.12 4.68
C SER A 134 -1.31 1.39 4.68
N ASP A 135 -0.96 1.91 3.52
CA ASP A 135 -0.26 3.18 3.40
C ASP A 135 -1.15 4.39 3.71
N PHE A 136 -2.44 4.32 3.38
CA PHE A 136 -3.44 5.28 3.85
C PHE A 136 -3.54 5.28 5.37
N GLU A 137 -3.52 4.12 6.02
CA GLU A 137 -3.52 4.02 7.49
C GLU A 137 -2.26 4.64 8.10
N LYS A 138 -1.07 4.38 7.53
CA LYS A 138 0.18 5.02 7.96
C LYS A 138 0.13 6.54 7.81
N PHE A 139 -0.41 7.02 6.69
CA PHE A 139 -0.57 8.44 6.44
C PHE A 139 -1.52 9.07 7.47
N GLY A 140 -2.69 8.46 7.69
CA GLY A 140 -3.63 8.90 8.71
C GLY A 140 -3.00 8.99 10.10
N GLN A 141 -2.17 8.02 10.49
CA GLN A 141 -1.44 8.08 11.77
C GLN A 141 -0.50 9.27 11.88
N VAL A 142 0.20 9.64 10.79
CA VAL A 142 1.08 10.82 10.79
C VAL A 142 0.28 12.10 10.97
N VAL A 143 -0.92 12.20 10.39
CA VAL A 143 -1.81 13.36 10.55
C VAL A 143 -2.71 13.28 11.81
N GLY A 144 -2.46 12.32 12.70
CA GLY A 144 -3.13 12.22 14.01
C GLY A 144 -4.45 11.45 14.00
N ILE A 145 -4.65 10.53 13.07
CA ILE A 145 -5.84 9.67 12.99
C ILE A 145 -5.48 8.27 13.49
N GLU A 146 -6.19 7.81 14.51
CA GLU A 146 -6.17 6.43 14.96
C GLU A 146 -7.29 5.64 14.27
N PHE A 147 -6.93 4.52 13.64
CA PHE A 147 -7.88 3.66 12.96
C PHE A 147 -8.32 2.52 13.87
N GLU A 148 -9.62 2.42 14.10
CA GLU A 148 -10.22 1.29 14.80
C GLU A 148 -10.02 0.03 13.96
N ARG A 149 -9.26 -0.91 14.51
CA ARG A 149 -9.17 -2.25 13.96
C ARG A 149 -10.36 -3.03 14.47
N ASP A 150 -11.26 -3.42 13.58
CA ASP A 150 -12.23 -4.49 13.88
C ASP A 150 -11.39 -5.75 14.20
N ALA A 151 -11.16 -6.01 15.49
CA ALA A 151 -10.56 -7.24 15.94
C ALA A 151 -11.48 -8.38 15.49
N ASN A 152 -10.98 -9.26 14.63
CA ASN A 152 -11.62 -10.50 14.22
C ASN A 152 -12.95 -10.36 13.45
N LYS A 153 -12.98 -9.62 12.34
CA LYS A 153 -13.88 -10.06 11.26
C LYS A 153 -13.17 -11.18 10.51
N GLU A 154 -13.52 -12.41 10.87
CA GLU A 154 -13.44 -13.54 9.94
C GLU A 154 -13.90 -13.05 8.57
N VAL A 155 -13.13 -13.38 7.53
CA VAL A 155 -13.48 -13.01 6.16
C VAL A 155 -14.93 -13.45 5.93
N SER A 156 -15.84 -12.47 5.84
CA SER A 156 -17.24 -12.70 5.51
C SER A 156 -17.28 -13.55 4.25
N GLU A 157 -18.04 -14.65 4.27
CA GLU A 157 -18.29 -15.51 3.10
C GLU A 157 -19.15 -14.80 2.03
N ASP A 158 -19.12 -13.46 1.97
CA ASP A 158 -19.71 -12.70 0.88
C ASP A 158 -19.02 -13.08 -0.42
N ALA A 159 -19.81 -13.74 -1.28
CA ALA A 159 -19.37 -14.58 -2.38
C ALA A 159 -18.31 -13.94 -3.29
N GLY A 160 -18.36 -12.63 -3.54
CA GLY A 160 -17.42 -11.97 -4.45
C GLY A 160 -15.97 -11.88 -3.96
N GLN A 161 -15.75 -11.57 -2.66
CA GLN A 161 -14.40 -11.42 -2.11
C GLN A 161 -13.76 -12.77 -1.79
N TYR A 162 -14.58 -13.71 -1.31
CA TYR A 162 -14.17 -15.08 -1.04
C TYR A 162 -13.78 -15.83 -2.31
N ASP A 163 -14.56 -15.66 -3.40
CA ASP A 163 -14.26 -16.26 -4.70
C ASP A 163 -12.98 -15.70 -5.33
N THR A 164 -12.78 -14.38 -5.21
CA THR A 164 -11.56 -13.72 -5.67
C THR A 164 -10.33 -14.25 -4.92
N MET A 165 -10.45 -14.46 -3.61
CA MET A 165 -9.35 -14.97 -2.79
C MET A 165 -9.03 -16.44 -3.08
N ILE A 166 -10.04 -17.29 -3.31
CA ILE A 166 -9.84 -18.68 -3.79
C ILE A 166 -9.07 -18.67 -5.12
N ASN A 167 -9.48 -17.84 -6.08
CA ASN A 167 -8.86 -17.79 -7.39
C ASN A 167 -7.41 -17.27 -7.32
N ILE A 168 -7.13 -16.25 -6.51
CA ILE A 168 -5.77 -15.73 -6.31
C ILE A 168 -4.88 -16.79 -5.67
N ILE A 169 -5.37 -17.48 -4.63
CA ILE A 169 -4.59 -18.49 -3.92
C ILE A 169 -4.37 -19.72 -4.80
N GLY A 170 -5.39 -20.14 -5.57
CA GLY A 170 -5.29 -21.21 -6.57
C GLY A 170 -4.24 -20.90 -7.64
N ALA A 171 -4.32 -19.72 -8.27
CA ALA A 171 -3.36 -19.30 -9.30
C ALA A 171 -1.93 -19.14 -8.76
N LEU A 172 -1.76 -18.56 -7.57
CA LEU A 172 -0.44 -18.45 -6.93
C LEU A 172 0.15 -19.82 -6.61
N TYR A 173 -0.71 -20.77 -6.22
CA TYR A 173 -0.28 -22.13 -5.96
C TYR A 173 0.14 -22.85 -7.23
N GLU A 174 -0.67 -22.83 -8.29
CA GLU A 174 -0.32 -23.42 -9.59
C GLU A 174 0.99 -22.86 -10.14
N LEU A 175 1.19 -21.54 -10.09
CA LEU A 175 2.43 -20.91 -10.51
C LEU A 175 3.63 -21.36 -9.66
N ALA A 176 3.43 -21.56 -8.36
CA ALA A 176 4.50 -21.94 -7.44
C ALA A 176 4.79 -23.45 -7.46
N SER A 177 3.82 -24.28 -7.86
CA SER A 177 3.94 -25.73 -8.07
C SER A 177 4.36 -26.10 -9.50
N ALA A 178 4.23 -25.17 -10.46
CA ALA A 178 4.67 -25.37 -11.83
C ALA A 178 6.15 -25.81 -11.87
N ASN A 179 6.39 -27.00 -12.41
CA ASN A 179 7.70 -27.65 -12.54
C ASN A 179 8.35 -28.13 -11.23
N LYS A 180 7.59 -28.31 -10.14
CA LYS A 180 8.09 -28.92 -8.90
C LYS A 180 7.51 -30.31 -8.67
N PRO A 181 8.32 -31.28 -8.19
CA PRO A 181 7.79 -32.57 -7.74
C PRO A 181 6.89 -32.38 -6.51
N PRO A 182 5.84 -33.21 -6.32
CA PRO A 182 4.80 -32.99 -5.32
C PRO A 182 5.34 -32.84 -3.88
N GLY A 183 6.35 -33.62 -3.49
CA GLY A 183 7.02 -33.49 -2.18
C GLY A 183 7.73 -32.15 -1.92
N GLN A 184 8.01 -31.35 -2.96
CA GLN A 184 8.58 -29.99 -2.85
C GLN A 184 7.53 -28.87 -2.83
N VAL A 185 6.26 -29.22 -3.05
CA VAL A 185 5.11 -28.30 -2.94
C VAL A 185 4.70 -28.11 -1.47
N ARG A 186 5.28 -28.92 -0.57
CA ARG A 186 5.12 -28.85 0.89
C ARG A 186 5.57 -27.49 1.42
N GLY A 187 4.62 -26.71 1.93
CA GLY A 187 4.88 -25.38 2.52
C GLY A 187 4.55 -24.19 1.62
N ILE A 188 4.12 -24.41 0.37
CA ILE A 188 3.60 -23.33 -0.49
C ILE A 188 2.32 -22.75 0.12
N ALA A 189 1.44 -23.57 0.68
CA ALA A 189 0.26 -23.10 1.42
C ALA A 189 0.64 -22.21 2.63
N SER A 190 1.65 -22.59 3.41
CA SER A 190 2.15 -21.77 4.53
C SER A 190 2.79 -20.46 4.04
N THR A 191 3.44 -20.50 2.88
CA THR A 191 4.04 -19.32 2.25
C THR A 191 2.97 -18.37 1.70
N ALA A 192 1.95 -18.90 1.04
CA ALA A 192 0.78 -18.16 0.58
C ALA A 192 0.03 -17.54 1.77
N ALA A 193 -0.24 -18.32 2.83
CA ALA A 193 -0.83 -17.84 4.08
C ALA A 193 -0.02 -16.67 4.66
N ARG A 194 1.31 -16.80 4.73
CA ARG A 194 2.21 -15.74 5.20
C ARG A 194 2.20 -14.50 4.30
N ILE A 195 2.18 -14.66 2.98
CA ILE A 195 2.17 -13.54 2.02
C ILE A 195 0.84 -12.80 2.08
N VAL A 196 -0.28 -13.53 2.08
CA VAL A 196 -1.60 -12.92 2.19
C VAL A 196 -1.73 -12.22 3.54
N SER A 197 -1.33 -12.86 4.64
CA SER A 197 -1.38 -12.24 5.97
C SER A 197 -0.53 -10.97 6.09
N LYS A 198 0.65 -10.95 5.44
CA LYS A 198 1.50 -9.75 5.37
C LYS A 198 0.86 -8.59 4.58
N ARG A 199 -0.03 -8.88 3.63
CA ARG A 199 -0.62 -7.88 2.73
C ARG A 199 -2.02 -7.44 3.13
N THR A 200 -2.77 -8.27 3.84
CA THR A 200 -4.17 -7.98 4.22
C THR A 200 -4.33 -7.51 5.66
N SER A 201 -3.24 -7.41 6.43
CA SER A 201 -3.25 -7.08 7.87
C SER A 201 -4.04 -8.07 8.74
N GLY A 202 -4.57 -9.14 8.16
CA GLY A 202 -5.28 -10.23 8.84
C GLY A 202 -4.42 -11.48 8.94
N SER A 203 -4.68 -12.33 9.93
CA SER A 203 -4.05 -13.65 10.04
C SER A 203 -4.90 -14.67 9.28
N ILE A 204 -4.38 -15.18 8.15
CA ILE A 204 -5.00 -16.34 7.48
C ILE A 204 -4.27 -17.60 7.94
N ASP A 205 -5.00 -18.49 8.61
CA ASP A 205 -4.50 -19.80 9.03
C ASP A 205 -4.14 -20.65 7.78
N PRO A 206 -2.99 -21.34 7.75
CA PRO A 206 -2.69 -22.38 6.77
C PRO A 206 -3.84 -23.37 6.51
N LYS A 207 -4.69 -23.69 7.51
CA LYS A 207 -5.91 -24.49 7.34
C LYS A 207 -6.92 -23.84 6.40
N THR A 208 -7.11 -22.53 6.50
CA THR A 208 -8.00 -21.76 5.62
C THR A 208 -7.46 -21.74 4.19
N VAL A 209 -6.14 -21.60 4.03
CA VAL A 209 -5.49 -21.70 2.70
C VAL A 209 -5.67 -23.09 2.09
N ARG A 210 -5.49 -24.17 2.87
CA ARG A 210 -5.76 -25.54 2.40
C ARG A 210 -7.21 -25.74 1.99
N ARG A 211 -8.17 -25.17 2.74
CA ARG A 211 -9.59 -25.19 2.37
C ARG A 211 -9.86 -24.47 1.05
N TYR A 212 -9.19 -23.34 0.81
CA TYR A 212 -9.27 -22.62 -0.46
C TYR A 212 -8.65 -23.38 -1.63
N LEU A 213 -7.54 -24.09 -1.39
CA LEU A 213 -6.95 -24.97 -2.40
C LEU A 213 -7.87 -26.15 -2.74
N LYS A 214 -8.56 -26.74 -1.75
CA LYS A 214 -9.60 -27.78 -1.99
C LYS A 214 -10.69 -27.24 -2.92
N ARG A 215 -11.24 -26.06 -2.60
CA ARG A 215 -12.27 -25.40 -3.45
C ARG A 215 -11.73 -24.92 -4.81
N GLY A 216 -10.44 -24.60 -4.90
CA GLY A 216 -9.77 -24.24 -6.15
C GLY A 216 -9.69 -25.43 -7.12
N LYS A 217 -9.43 -26.64 -6.61
CA LYS A 217 -9.48 -27.87 -7.42
C LYS A 217 -10.87 -28.09 -8.02
N ASP A 218 -11.92 -27.88 -7.21
CA ASP A 218 -13.32 -27.96 -7.68
C ASP A 218 -13.63 -26.93 -8.79
N ARG A 219 -12.81 -25.88 -8.91
CA ARG A 219 -12.88 -24.83 -9.94
C ARG A 219 -11.91 -25.03 -11.11
N GLY A 220 -11.23 -26.17 -11.17
CA GLY A 220 -10.36 -26.56 -12.29
C GLY A 220 -8.88 -26.21 -12.13
N PHE A 221 -8.43 -25.77 -10.94
CA PHE A 221 -7.00 -25.54 -10.70
C PHE A 221 -6.24 -26.87 -10.47
N GLY A 222 -5.07 -27.02 -11.10
CA GLY A 222 -4.14 -28.15 -11.01
C GLY A 222 -3.35 -28.17 -9.70
N VAL A 223 -4.05 -28.46 -8.60
CA VAL A 223 -3.45 -28.57 -7.26
C VAL A 223 -2.81 -29.94 -7.06
N VAL A 224 -1.48 -29.99 -6.88
CA VAL A 224 -0.69 -31.21 -6.70
C VAL A 224 -0.07 -31.22 -5.30
N ASP A 225 -0.62 -32.00 -4.38
CA ASP A 225 -0.13 -32.09 -2.99
C ASP A 225 -0.11 -33.56 -2.55
N GLU A 226 1.03 -33.98 -1.99
CA GLU A 226 1.36 -35.38 -1.66
C GLU A 226 0.71 -35.85 -0.34
N ASP A 227 0.26 -34.93 0.51
CA ASP A 227 -0.42 -35.24 1.79
C ASP A 227 -1.95 -35.46 1.61
N TRP A 228 -2.44 -35.58 0.37
CA TRP A 228 -3.85 -35.85 0.07
C TRP A 228 -4.14 -37.34 0.17
N ARG A 229 -4.24 -37.83 1.42
CA ARG A 229 -5.10 -38.98 1.68
C ARG A 229 -6.52 -38.44 1.77
N ASP A 230 -7.39 -38.93 0.88
CA ASP A 230 -8.82 -38.72 0.97
C ASP A 230 -9.30 -39.29 2.31
N ASP A 231 -9.44 -38.44 3.33
CA ASP A 231 -10.15 -38.78 4.57
C ASP A 231 -11.67 -38.92 4.33
N ASP A 232 -12.13 -38.89 3.08
CA ASP A 232 -13.51 -39.21 2.67
C ASP A 232 -13.70 -40.72 2.33
N GLU A 233 -12.68 -41.57 2.50
CA GLU A 233 -12.80 -43.05 2.47
C GLU A 233 -12.37 -43.71 3.78
N ALA A 234 -12.97 -43.34 4.92
CA ALA A 234 -13.04 -44.23 6.08
C ALA A 234 -14.15 -43.83 7.08
N ALA A 235 -15.31 -44.50 6.92
CA ALA A 235 -16.41 -44.70 7.88
C ALA A 235 -17.30 -43.49 8.25
#